data_AF-A0A919MF90-F1
#
_entry.id   AF-A0A919MF90-F1
#
_cell.length_a   1.000
_cell.length_b   1.000
_cell.length_c   1.000
_cell.angle_alpha   90.00
_cell.angle_beta   90.00
_cell.angle_gamma   90.00
#
_symmetry.space_group_name_H-M   'P 1'
#
loop_
_entity.id
_entity.type
_entity.pdbx_description
1 polymer ?
#
loop_
_entity_poly.entity_id
_entity_poly.type
_entity_poly.pdbx_seq_one_letter_code
_entity_poly.pdbx_strand_id
1 'polypeptide(L)'
;MTATRTKHELSRDLVRALRALRNADSEHRLRRLREVARLTFDLREHFLTPAGEPDWAGRTWAYRNHVREQYKEAGYEADEATNTQSNVRYHISNLARTRLSEDEIASLGLRKETPVEYNRSQRATARALLEAAQAAGKADDTEDVLRMLGTALLMLQKIPAATIGDMEADDRQKARGVLSKLRGIVADQLDATGREE
;
A
#
# COMPACT_ATOMS: atom_id res chain seq x y z
N MET A 1 3.89 -30.56 18.93
CA MET A 1 4.62 -30.06 17.74
C MET A 1 3.97 -30.68 16.52
N THR A 2 3.20 -29.91 15.75
CA THR A 2 2.62 -30.38 14.48
C THR A 2 3.78 -30.63 13.52
N ALA A 3 3.83 -31.79 12.87
CA ALA A 3 4.89 -32.09 11.91
C ALA A 3 4.95 -30.99 10.83
N THR A 4 6.11 -30.35 10.66
CA THR A 4 6.33 -29.35 9.62
C THR A 4 6.12 -30.04 8.28
N ARG A 5 5.17 -29.51 7.50
CA ARG A 5 4.87 -30.04 6.16
C ARG A 5 6.11 -29.93 5.29
N THR A 6 6.31 -30.88 4.40
CA THR A 6 7.46 -30.84 3.49
C THR A 6 7.23 -29.82 2.38
N LYS A 7 8.33 -29.29 1.81
CA LYS A 7 8.31 -28.44 0.61
C LYS A 7 7.52 -29.06 -0.54
N HIS A 8 7.64 -30.37 -0.73
CA HIS A 8 6.94 -31.09 -1.80
C HIS A 8 5.43 -31.12 -1.58
N GLU A 9 4.97 -31.42 -0.36
CA GLU A 9 3.54 -31.40 -0.02
C GLU A 9 2.93 -30.02 -0.17
N LEU A 10 3.63 -28.97 0.28
CA LEU A 10 3.19 -27.59 0.12
C LEU A 10 3.11 -27.18 -1.36
N SER A 11 4.08 -27.59 -2.17
CA SER A 11 4.12 -27.30 -3.61
C SER A 11 2.94 -27.96 -4.34
N ARG A 12 2.73 -29.26 -4.10
CA ARG A 12 1.59 -30.00 -4.67
C ARG A 12 0.25 -29.36 -4.31
N ASP A 13 0.08 -28.99 -3.05
CA ASP A 13 -1.17 -28.38 -2.59
C ASP A 13 -1.33 -26.96 -3.11
N LEU A 14 -0.24 -26.21 -3.28
CA LEU A 14 -0.26 -24.89 -3.91
C LEU A 14 -0.74 -24.98 -5.36
N VAL A 15 -0.23 -25.93 -6.15
CA VAL A 15 -0.69 -26.15 -7.54
C VAL A 15 -2.19 -26.48 -7.58
N ARG A 16 -2.66 -27.34 -6.66
CA ARG A 16 -4.10 -27.66 -6.53
C ARG A 16 -4.93 -26.42 -6.18
N ALA A 17 -4.48 -25.62 -5.22
CA ALA A 17 -5.15 -24.40 -4.81
C ALA A 17 -5.16 -23.33 -5.92
N LEU A 18 -4.08 -23.21 -6.69
CA LEU A 18 -3.98 -22.31 -7.84
C LEU A 18 -4.95 -22.70 -8.96
N ARG A 19 -5.06 -23.99 -9.28
CA ARG A 19 -6.05 -24.50 -10.24
C ARG A 19 -7.49 -24.25 -9.73
N ALA A 20 -7.75 -24.48 -8.46
CA ALA A 20 -9.05 -24.18 -7.85
C ALA A 20 -9.37 -22.68 -7.87
N LEU A 21 -8.37 -21.80 -7.63
CA LEU A 21 -8.54 -20.35 -7.71
C LEU A 21 -8.85 -19.88 -9.14
N ARG A 22 -8.19 -20.47 -10.15
CA ARG A 22 -8.41 -20.13 -11.56
C ARG A 22 -9.85 -20.36 -11.99
N ASN A 23 -10.45 -21.45 -11.50
CA ASN A 23 -11.81 -21.86 -11.84
C ASN A 23 -12.87 -21.37 -10.83
N ALA A 24 -12.49 -20.55 -9.85
CA ALA A 24 -13.41 -20.09 -8.81
C ALA A 24 -14.31 -18.96 -9.31
N ASP A 25 -15.60 -19.05 -8.97
CA ASP A 25 -16.56 -17.95 -9.06
C ASP A 25 -16.22 -16.80 -8.08
N SER A 26 -16.96 -15.69 -8.18
CA SER A 26 -16.76 -14.52 -7.33
C SER A 26 -16.95 -14.80 -5.83
N GLU A 27 -17.88 -15.68 -5.47
CA GLU A 27 -18.19 -16.05 -4.09
C GLU A 27 -17.01 -16.77 -3.42
N HIS A 28 -16.39 -17.70 -4.14
CA HIS A 28 -15.34 -18.55 -3.61
C HIS A 28 -13.92 -17.99 -3.81
N ARG A 29 -13.75 -17.02 -4.73
CA ARG A 29 -12.44 -16.46 -5.11
C ARG A 29 -11.64 -15.96 -3.91
N LEU A 30 -12.28 -15.24 -2.99
CA LEU A 30 -11.59 -14.69 -1.81
C LEU A 30 -11.03 -15.79 -0.89
N ARG A 31 -11.81 -16.85 -0.66
CA ARG A 31 -11.37 -18.00 0.15
C ARG A 31 -10.15 -18.67 -0.50
N ARG A 32 -10.18 -18.85 -1.83
CA ARG A 32 -9.08 -19.45 -2.59
C ARG A 32 -7.82 -18.58 -2.62
N LEU A 33 -7.97 -17.25 -2.74
CA LEU A 33 -6.84 -16.32 -2.65
C LEU A 33 -6.12 -16.44 -1.30
N ARG A 34 -6.87 -16.52 -0.19
CA ARG A 34 -6.30 -16.70 1.15
C ARG A 34 -5.61 -18.05 1.31
N GLU A 35 -6.17 -19.12 0.73
CA GLU A 35 -5.57 -20.45 0.74
C GLU A 35 -4.22 -20.48 -0.02
N VAL A 36 -4.19 -19.92 -1.24
CA VAL A 36 -2.96 -19.78 -2.03
C VAL A 36 -1.93 -18.94 -1.29
N ALA A 37 -2.35 -17.83 -0.67
CA ALA A 37 -1.46 -16.97 0.11
C ALA A 37 -0.85 -17.71 1.31
N ARG A 38 -1.65 -18.50 2.03
CA ARG A 38 -1.18 -19.32 3.16
C ARG A 38 -0.13 -20.34 2.71
N LEU A 39 -0.42 -21.13 1.69
CA LEU A 39 0.51 -22.14 1.17
C LEU A 39 1.80 -21.52 0.62
N THR A 40 1.67 -20.38 -0.05
CA THR A 40 2.81 -19.62 -0.57
C THR A 40 3.68 -19.04 0.55
N PHE A 41 3.06 -18.58 1.63
CA PHE A 41 3.78 -18.10 2.81
C PHE A 41 4.46 -19.25 3.57
N ASP A 42 3.76 -20.37 3.78
CA ASP A 42 4.31 -21.58 4.41
C ASP A 42 5.55 -22.09 3.64
N LEU A 43 5.55 -21.99 2.30
CA LEU A 43 6.71 -22.36 1.49
C LEU A 43 7.99 -21.57 1.82
N ARG A 44 7.88 -20.33 2.33
CA ARG A 44 9.04 -19.46 2.63
C ARG A 44 9.95 -20.04 3.71
N GLU A 45 9.42 -20.89 4.59
CA GLU A 45 10.19 -21.60 5.61
C GLU A 45 11.25 -22.53 5.01
N HIS A 46 11.07 -22.99 3.77
CA HIS A 46 11.97 -23.90 3.07
C HIS A 46 12.99 -23.21 2.15
N PHE A 47 13.02 -21.88 2.12
CA PHE A 47 13.99 -21.11 1.36
C PHE A 47 14.75 -20.20 2.31
N LEU A 48 16.07 -20.26 2.27
CA LEU A 48 16.92 -19.53 3.21
C LEU A 48 17.53 -18.30 2.55
N THR A 49 17.67 -17.23 3.33
CA THR A 49 18.49 -16.06 3.01
C THR A 49 19.97 -16.40 3.11
N PRO A 50 20.89 -15.52 2.65
CA PRO A 50 22.33 -15.72 2.86
C PRO A 50 22.73 -15.82 4.34
N ALA A 51 21.91 -15.30 5.26
CA ALA A 51 22.11 -15.41 6.70
C ALA A 51 21.64 -16.76 7.29
N GLY A 52 21.06 -17.65 6.47
CA GLY A 52 20.54 -18.95 6.92
C GLY A 52 19.13 -18.91 7.50
N GLU A 53 18.48 -17.75 7.52
CA GLU A 53 17.11 -17.57 8.02
C GLU A 53 16.07 -17.84 6.92
N PRO A 54 14.84 -18.26 7.27
CA PRO A 54 13.74 -18.32 6.31
C PRO A 54 13.52 -17.00 5.55
N ASP A 55 13.26 -17.09 4.24
CA ASP A 55 13.00 -15.95 3.36
C ASP A 55 11.57 -15.44 3.53
N TRP A 56 11.25 -14.94 4.72
CA TRP A 56 9.93 -14.41 5.05
C TRP A 56 9.52 -13.22 4.17
N ALA A 57 10.46 -12.53 3.52
CA ALA A 57 10.17 -11.47 2.55
C ALA A 57 9.89 -12.01 1.13
N GLY A 58 10.30 -13.24 0.80
CA GLY A 58 10.19 -13.84 -0.52
C GLY A 58 11.08 -13.16 -1.57
N ARG A 59 12.27 -12.69 -1.16
CA ARG A 59 13.21 -11.94 -2.01
C ARG A 59 14.21 -12.83 -2.75
N THR A 60 14.48 -14.02 -2.24
CA THR A 60 15.49 -14.93 -2.80
C THR A 60 15.09 -15.40 -4.20
N TRP A 61 16.09 -15.52 -5.09
CA TRP A 61 15.84 -16.00 -6.45
C TRP A 61 15.27 -17.42 -6.45
N ALA A 62 15.76 -18.31 -5.58
CA ALA A 62 15.31 -19.68 -5.47
C ALA A 62 13.80 -19.78 -5.14
N TYR A 63 13.33 -19.00 -4.16
CA TYR A 63 11.91 -18.93 -3.83
C TYR A 63 11.08 -18.38 -5.00
N ARG A 64 11.50 -17.24 -5.58
CA ARG A 64 10.75 -16.61 -6.69
C ARG A 64 10.65 -17.52 -7.91
N ASN A 65 11.74 -18.23 -8.25
CA ASN A 65 11.74 -19.18 -9.35
C ASN A 65 10.84 -20.37 -9.05
N HIS A 66 10.91 -20.93 -7.82
CA HIS A 66 10.05 -22.03 -7.42
C HIS A 66 8.57 -21.68 -7.52
N VAL A 67 8.16 -20.53 -6.97
CA VAL A 67 6.77 -20.06 -7.04
C VAL A 67 6.33 -19.85 -8.49
N ARG A 68 7.19 -19.29 -9.36
CA ARG A 68 6.90 -19.13 -10.79
C ARG A 68 6.58 -20.48 -11.44
N GLU A 69 7.38 -21.52 -11.17
CA GLU A 69 7.12 -22.86 -11.70
C GLU A 69 5.79 -23.43 -11.20
N GLN A 70 5.37 -23.15 -9.95
CA GLN A 70 4.06 -23.59 -9.45
C GLN A 70 2.88 -22.94 -10.20
N TYR A 71 2.98 -21.65 -10.56
CA TYR A 71 1.98 -20.98 -11.37
C TYR A 71 1.93 -21.56 -12.79
N LYS A 72 3.10 -21.80 -13.40
CA LYS A 72 3.21 -22.44 -14.71
C LYS A 72 2.62 -23.85 -14.71
N GLU A 73 2.92 -24.66 -13.70
CA GLU A 73 2.36 -26.02 -13.53
C GLU A 73 0.84 -26.00 -13.30
N ALA A 74 0.32 -24.95 -12.67
CA ALA A 74 -1.12 -24.71 -12.53
C ALA A 74 -1.78 -24.21 -13.84
N GLY A 75 -1.00 -23.98 -14.89
CA GLY A 75 -1.46 -23.58 -16.23
C GLY A 75 -1.77 -22.09 -16.35
N TYR A 76 -1.19 -21.22 -15.52
CA TYR A 76 -1.31 -19.78 -15.65
C TYR A 76 -0.37 -19.26 -16.74
N GLU A 77 -0.89 -18.38 -17.59
CA GLU A 77 -0.06 -17.57 -18.49
C GLU A 77 0.65 -16.44 -17.73
N ALA A 78 1.69 -15.84 -18.33
CA ALA A 78 2.53 -14.85 -17.65
C ALA A 78 1.75 -13.63 -17.13
N ASP A 79 0.82 -13.10 -17.94
CA ASP A 79 0.00 -11.94 -17.58
C ASP A 79 -1.03 -12.29 -16.48
N GLU A 80 -1.67 -13.45 -16.61
CA GLU A 80 -2.63 -13.96 -15.61
C GLU A 80 -1.94 -14.22 -14.26
N ALA A 81 -0.74 -14.78 -14.29
CA ALA A 81 0.08 -15.02 -13.12
C ALA A 81 0.45 -13.71 -12.43
N THR A 82 0.83 -12.68 -13.20
CA THR A 82 1.20 -11.36 -12.66
C THR A 82 0.03 -10.69 -11.93
N ASN A 83 -1.16 -10.71 -12.53
CA ASN A 83 -2.37 -10.18 -11.90
C ASN A 83 -2.76 -10.99 -10.65
N THR A 84 -2.73 -12.31 -10.74
CA THR A 84 -3.10 -13.19 -9.60
C THR A 84 -2.11 -13.05 -8.45
N GLN A 85 -0.81 -12.99 -8.72
CA GLN A 85 0.22 -12.79 -7.71
C GLN A 85 0.05 -11.46 -6.97
N SER A 86 -0.38 -10.40 -7.67
CA SER A 86 -0.65 -9.11 -7.02
C SER A 86 -1.78 -9.23 -5.99
N ASN A 87 -2.87 -9.93 -6.33
CA ASN A 87 -3.97 -10.20 -5.41
C ASN A 87 -3.56 -11.10 -4.23
N VAL A 88 -2.77 -12.14 -4.50
CA VAL A 88 -2.24 -13.05 -3.46
C VAL A 88 -1.29 -12.31 -2.51
N ARG A 89 -0.45 -11.40 -3.02
CA ARG A 89 0.53 -10.65 -2.23
C ARG A 89 -0.11 -9.81 -1.14
N TYR A 90 -1.29 -9.24 -1.40
CA TYR A 90 -2.07 -8.55 -0.37
C TYR A 90 -2.37 -9.46 0.83
N HIS A 91 -2.84 -10.67 0.57
CA HIS A 91 -3.15 -11.64 1.62
C HIS A 91 -1.90 -12.18 2.32
N ILE A 92 -0.79 -12.39 1.59
CA ILE A 92 0.51 -12.74 2.18
C ILE A 92 0.96 -11.65 3.16
N SER A 93 0.81 -10.38 2.80
CA SER A 93 1.21 -9.26 3.67
C SER A 93 0.41 -9.23 4.98
N ASN A 94 -0.88 -9.57 4.93
CA ASN A 94 -1.71 -9.67 6.14
C ASN A 94 -1.33 -10.91 6.99
N LEU A 95 -1.04 -12.04 6.34
CA LEU A 95 -0.60 -13.26 7.02
C LEU A 95 0.73 -13.06 7.74
N ALA A 96 1.69 -12.39 7.11
CA ALA A 96 2.99 -12.08 7.71
C ALA A 96 2.80 -11.33 9.03
N ARG A 97 1.98 -10.26 9.05
CA ARG A 97 1.71 -9.48 10.27
C ARG A 97 0.98 -10.26 11.37
N THR A 98 0.28 -11.33 11.02
CA THR A 98 -0.44 -12.17 11.99
C THR A 98 0.47 -13.23 12.60
N ARG A 99 1.52 -13.64 11.88
CA ARG A 99 2.36 -14.78 12.25
C ARG A 99 3.75 -14.41 12.73
N LEU A 100 4.25 -13.26 12.30
CA LEU A 100 5.55 -12.75 12.68
C LEU A 100 5.37 -11.69 13.77
N SER A 101 6.35 -11.61 14.66
CA SER A 101 6.46 -10.54 15.64
C SER A 101 6.70 -9.19 14.96
N GLU A 102 6.51 -8.11 15.72
CA GLU A 102 6.74 -6.75 15.21
C GLU A 102 8.19 -6.52 14.81
N ASP A 103 9.13 -7.06 15.58
CA ASP A 103 10.57 -6.95 15.31
C ASP A 103 10.95 -7.70 14.02
N GLU A 104 10.37 -8.89 13.78
CA GLU A 104 10.54 -9.63 12.54
C GLU A 104 9.93 -8.88 11.35
N ILE A 105 8.77 -8.26 11.50
CA ILE A 105 8.16 -7.44 10.43
C ILE A 105 9.03 -6.22 10.11
N ALA A 106 9.56 -5.56 11.14
CA ALA A 106 10.43 -4.40 11.00
C ALA A 106 11.77 -4.77 10.33
N SER A 107 12.39 -5.89 10.70
CA SER A 107 13.65 -6.36 10.11
C SER A 107 13.50 -6.70 8.61
N LEU A 108 12.31 -7.12 8.19
CA LEU A 108 11.97 -7.32 6.78
C LEU A 108 11.74 -5.99 6.02
N GLY A 109 11.77 -4.84 6.68
CA GLY A 109 11.50 -3.53 6.11
C GLY A 109 10.01 -3.30 5.80
N LEU A 110 9.12 -4.01 6.51
CA LEU A 110 7.67 -3.88 6.35
C LEU A 110 7.11 -2.99 7.48
N ARG A 111 6.07 -2.22 7.17
CA ARG A 111 5.34 -1.45 8.19
C ARG A 111 4.44 -2.38 9.00
N LYS A 112 4.38 -2.15 10.32
CA LYS A 112 3.47 -2.83 11.25
C LYS A 112 2.01 -2.70 10.81
N GLU A 113 1.58 -1.49 10.48
CA GLU A 113 0.21 -1.24 10.02
C GLU A 113 -0.07 -1.97 8.71
N THR A 114 -1.25 -2.58 8.61
CA THR A 114 -1.74 -3.08 7.32
C THR A 114 -1.97 -1.90 6.38
N PRO A 115 -1.92 -2.11 5.04
CA PRO A 115 -2.25 -1.04 4.09
C PRO A 115 -3.66 -0.45 4.32
N VAL A 116 -4.59 -1.25 4.84
CA VAL A 116 -5.96 -0.80 5.16
C VAL A 116 -5.96 0.11 6.38
N GLU A 117 -5.27 -0.27 7.46
CA GLU A 117 -5.13 0.56 8.66
C GLU A 117 -4.39 1.86 8.34
N TYR A 118 -3.30 1.79 7.59
CA TYR A 118 -2.57 2.97 7.14
C TYR A 118 -3.47 3.93 6.34
N ASN A 119 -4.22 3.41 5.36
CA ASN A 119 -5.16 4.22 4.58
C ASN A 119 -6.34 4.72 5.40
N ARG A 120 -6.78 3.99 6.43
CA ARG A 120 -7.84 4.43 7.34
C ARG A 120 -7.33 5.54 8.26
N SER A 121 -6.13 5.38 8.81
CA SER A 121 -5.43 6.38 9.63
C SER A 121 -5.23 7.67 8.82
N GLN A 122 -4.65 7.57 7.62
CA GLN A 122 -4.50 8.71 6.69
C GLN A 122 -5.82 9.43 6.41
N ARG A 123 -6.91 8.68 6.17
CA ARG A 123 -8.24 9.28 5.94
C ARG A 123 -8.82 9.92 7.19
N ALA A 124 -8.64 9.31 8.36
CA ALA A 124 -9.09 9.87 9.63
C ALA A 124 -8.34 11.17 9.94
N THR A 125 -7.02 11.20 9.79
CA THR A 125 -6.19 12.41 9.94
C THR A 125 -6.61 13.50 8.96
N ALA A 126 -6.80 13.16 7.68
CA ALA A 126 -7.26 14.12 6.68
C ALA A 126 -8.66 14.69 7.00
N ARG A 127 -9.56 13.87 7.54
CA ARG A 127 -10.89 14.30 7.96
C ARG A 127 -10.84 15.21 9.18
N ALA A 128 -10.08 14.83 10.20
CA ALA A 128 -9.88 15.65 11.41
C ALA A 128 -9.28 17.02 11.07
N LEU A 129 -8.32 17.06 10.13
CA LEU A 129 -7.75 18.31 9.63
C LEU A 129 -8.77 19.18 8.89
N LEU A 130 -9.62 18.57 8.05
CA LEU A 130 -10.70 19.29 7.37
C LEU A 130 -11.73 19.85 8.37
N GLU A 131 -12.15 19.04 9.34
CA GLU A 131 -13.10 19.44 10.38
C GLU A 131 -12.51 20.58 11.25
N ALA A 132 -11.24 20.47 11.63
CA ALA A 132 -10.54 21.54 12.37
C ALA A 132 -10.41 22.83 11.54
N ALA A 133 -10.11 22.73 10.24
CA ALA A 133 -10.03 23.89 9.35
C ALA A 133 -11.41 24.54 9.09
N GLN A 134 -12.50 23.79 9.19
CA GLN A 134 -13.87 24.33 9.08
C GLN A 134 -14.36 24.95 10.39
N ALA A 135 -13.89 24.45 11.54
CA ALA A 135 -14.23 24.97 12.85
C ALA A 135 -13.40 26.23 13.21
N ALA A 136 -12.16 26.31 12.73
CA ALA A 136 -11.35 27.52 12.81
C ALA A 136 -11.99 28.61 11.94
N GLY A 137 -12.54 29.65 12.58
CA GLY A 137 -13.01 30.86 11.91
C GLY A 137 -11.82 31.68 11.38
N LYS A 138 -11.70 32.96 11.77
CA LYS A 138 -10.38 33.62 11.68
C LYS A 138 -9.44 32.89 12.64
N ALA A 139 -8.26 32.52 12.17
CA ALA A 139 -7.23 31.95 13.04
C ALA A 139 -6.79 33.04 14.04
N ASP A 140 -7.06 32.80 15.32
CA ASP A 140 -6.78 33.76 16.39
C ASP A 140 -5.48 33.40 17.16
N ASP A 141 -4.86 32.25 16.88
CA ASP A 141 -3.56 31.87 17.43
C ASP A 141 -2.63 31.17 16.40
N THR A 142 -1.36 31.06 16.76
CA THR A 142 -0.30 30.46 15.92
C THR A 142 -0.56 28.99 15.58
N GLU A 143 -1.19 28.23 16.48
CA GLU A 143 -1.43 26.81 16.27
C GLU A 143 -2.51 26.60 15.20
N ASP A 144 -3.55 27.43 15.21
CA ASP A 144 -4.60 27.46 14.19
C ASP A 144 -4.05 27.83 12.82
N VAL A 145 -3.17 28.84 12.73
CA VAL A 145 -2.51 29.22 11.46
C VAL A 145 -1.70 28.05 10.90
N LEU A 146 -0.87 27.39 11.72
CA LEU A 146 -0.08 26.23 11.28
C LEU A 146 -0.96 25.07 10.83
N ARG A 147 -2.08 24.82 11.53
CA ARG A 147 -3.05 23.78 11.17
C ARG A 147 -3.75 24.08 9.84
N MET A 148 -4.13 25.33 9.59
CA MET A 148 -4.73 25.76 8.32
C MET A 148 -3.74 25.63 7.16
N LEU A 149 -2.50 26.06 7.34
CA LEU A 149 -1.44 25.92 6.31
C LEU A 149 -1.15 24.44 6.01
N GLY A 150 -1.05 23.60 7.04
CA GLY A 150 -0.88 22.15 6.87
C GLY A 150 -2.04 21.51 6.10
N THR A 151 -3.27 21.94 6.37
CA THR A 151 -4.47 21.47 5.66
C THR A 151 -4.47 21.92 4.20
N ALA A 152 -4.13 23.18 3.92
CA ALA A 152 -4.02 23.69 2.56
C ALA A 152 -2.96 22.92 1.74
N LEU A 153 -1.81 22.62 2.35
CA LEU A 153 -0.76 21.80 1.73
C LEU A 153 -1.26 20.41 1.38
N LEU A 154 -1.93 19.72 2.31
CA LEU A 154 -2.46 18.38 2.08
C LEU A 154 -3.51 18.35 0.97
N MET A 155 -4.36 19.38 0.87
CA MET A 155 -5.35 19.50 -0.21
C MET A 155 -4.68 19.70 -1.56
N LEU A 156 -3.67 20.56 -1.63
CA LEU A 156 -2.90 20.78 -2.86
C LEU A 156 -2.16 19.51 -3.33
N GLN A 157 -1.60 18.74 -2.39
CA GLN A 157 -0.91 17.46 -2.71
C GLN A 157 -1.85 16.40 -3.30
N LYS A 158 -3.16 16.50 -3.05
CA LYS A 158 -4.15 15.55 -3.60
C LYS A 158 -4.56 15.84 -5.04
N ILE A 159 -4.10 16.94 -5.63
CA ILE A 159 -4.45 17.34 -7.00
C ILE A 159 -3.26 16.99 -7.90
N PRO A 160 -3.30 15.87 -8.67
CA PRO A 160 -2.21 15.53 -9.58
C PRO A 160 -2.09 16.59 -10.68
N ALA A 161 -0.88 16.99 -11.01
CA ALA A 161 -0.64 17.96 -12.09
C ALA A 161 -1.20 17.47 -13.44
N ALA A 162 -1.15 16.15 -13.69
CA ALA A 162 -1.74 15.52 -14.87
C ALA A 162 -3.26 15.79 -14.95
N THR A 163 -3.98 15.68 -13.83
CA THR A 163 -5.42 15.95 -13.78
C THR A 163 -5.76 17.37 -14.18
N ILE A 164 -4.93 18.37 -13.82
CA ILE A 164 -5.11 19.75 -14.30
C ILE A 164 -4.77 19.86 -15.80
N GLY A 165 -3.76 19.12 -16.25
CA GLY A 165 -3.37 19.04 -17.66
C GLY A 165 -4.45 18.45 -18.57
N ASP A 166 -5.29 17.57 -18.04
CA ASP A 166 -6.36 16.89 -18.77
C ASP A 166 -7.69 17.68 -18.76
N MET A 167 -7.80 18.75 -17.97
CA MET A 167 -9.00 19.61 -17.94
C MET A 167 -9.20 20.36 -19.26
N GLU A 168 -10.45 20.67 -19.59
CA GLU A 168 -10.83 21.61 -20.66
C GLU A 168 -10.08 22.95 -20.53
N ALA A 169 -9.84 23.61 -21.66
CA ALA A 169 -8.96 24.80 -21.71
C ALA A 169 -9.39 25.90 -20.73
N ASP A 170 -10.69 26.19 -20.67
CA ASP A 170 -11.27 27.20 -19.78
C ASP A 170 -11.10 26.82 -18.30
N ASP A 171 -11.34 25.56 -17.93
CA ASP A 171 -11.24 25.12 -16.54
C ASP A 171 -9.78 25.01 -16.08
N ARG A 172 -8.89 24.60 -16.99
CA ARG A 172 -7.44 24.64 -16.77
C ARG A 172 -6.95 26.06 -16.54
N GLN A 173 -7.45 27.04 -17.30
CA GLN A 173 -7.12 28.46 -17.11
C GLN A 173 -7.61 28.96 -15.75
N LYS A 174 -8.84 28.62 -15.35
CA LYS A 174 -9.38 28.94 -14.02
C LYS A 174 -8.54 28.32 -12.91
N ALA A 175 -8.18 27.04 -13.01
CA ALA A 175 -7.35 26.34 -12.04
C ALA A 175 -5.97 27.01 -11.88
N ARG A 176 -5.31 27.36 -12.99
CA ARG A 176 -4.05 28.12 -12.99
C ARG A 176 -4.21 29.50 -12.34
N GLY A 177 -5.31 30.19 -12.61
CA GLY A 177 -5.63 31.47 -11.97
C GLY A 177 -5.75 31.35 -10.45
N VAL A 178 -6.44 30.33 -9.94
CA VAL A 178 -6.56 30.07 -8.49
C VAL A 178 -5.19 29.76 -7.88
N LEU A 179 -4.40 28.89 -8.50
CA LEU A 179 -3.05 28.55 -8.03
C LEU A 179 -2.12 29.77 -8.01
N SER A 180 -2.21 30.64 -9.02
CA SER A 180 -1.44 31.88 -9.07
C SER A 180 -1.83 32.85 -7.95
N LYS A 181 -3.13 32.96 -7.64
CA LYS A 181 -3.61 33.77 -6.50
C LYS A 181 -3.13 33.22 -5.17
N LEU A 182 -3.19 31.91 -4.97
CA LEU A 182 -2.66 31.25 -3.77
C LEU A 182 -1.15 31.52 -3.62
N ARG A 183 -0.39 31.42 -4.70
CA ARG A 183 1.05 31.75 -4.70
C ARG A 183 1.29 33.21 -4.30
N GLY A 184 0.50 34.14 -4.81
CA GLY A 184 0.58 35.56 -4.45
C GLY A 184 0.34 35.79 -2.96
N ILE A 185 -0.75 35.22 -2.43
CA ILE A 185 -1.06 35.31 -0.99
C ILE A 185 0.08 34.75 -0.14
N VAL A 186 0.64 33.59 -0.49
CA VAL A 186 1.77 33.01 0.26
C VAL A 186 3.01 33.89 0.21
N ALA A 187 3.33 34.47 -0.97
CA ALA A 187 4.45 35.39 -1.10
C ALA A 187 4.25 36.64 -0.24
N ASP A 188 3.07 37.25 -0.28
CA ASP A 188 2.73 38.44 0.51
C ASP A 188 2.86 38.17 2.02
N GLN A 189 2.46 36.99 2.49
CA GLN A 189 2.61 36.60 3.91
C GLN A 189 4.07 36.41 4.31
N LEU A 190 4.88 35.77 3.46
CA LEU A 190 6.32 35.59 3.72
C LEU A 190 7.05 36.93 3.73
N ASP A 191 6.72 37.82 2.80
CA ASP A 191 7.29 39.17 2.71
C ASP A 191 6.90 40.05 3.91
N ALA A 192 5.69 39.87 4.46
CA ALA A 192 5.26 40.56 5.67
C ALA A 192 6.06 40.10 6.90
N THR A 193 6.37 38.80 7.00
CA THR A 193 7.16 38.25 8.13
C THR A 193 8.65 38.56 8.04
N GLY A 194 9.19 38.83 6.84
CA GLY A 194 10.62 39.14 6.64
C GLY A 194 11.01 40.60 6.87
N ARG A 195 10.09 41.48 7.29
CA ARG A 195 10.35 42.91 7.56
C ARG A 195 10.58 43.25 9.04
N GLU A 196 10.50 42.26 9.93
CA GLU A 196 10.66 42.43 11.38
C GLU A 196 12.01 41.92 11.94
N GLU A 197 12.92 41.43 11.07
CA GLU A 197 14.33 41.13 11.40
C GLU A 197 15.28 42.25 10.92
#